data_AF-A0A4W3GC53-F1
#
_entry.id   AF-A0A4W3GC53-F1
#
_cell.length_a   1.000
_cell.length_b   1.000
_cell.length_c   1.000
_cell.angle_alpha   90.00
_cell.angle_beta   90.00
_cell.angle_gamma   90.00
#
_symmetry.space_group_name_H-M   'P 1'
#
loop_
_entity.id
_entity.type
_entity.pdbx_description
1 polymer ?
#
loop_
_entity_poly.entity_id
_entity_poly.type
_entity_poly.pdbx_seq_one_letter_code
_entity_poly.pdbx_strand_id
1 'polypeptide(L)'
;MKEELIKELVKTGREAETMNEQYCRTISRLEQEAERVRAEGAEAQQQLQELEENQPRDPVEKGKVQEYRRKVNAVHSAVQALTRRKRDTERLVSFSVQSERRILEMESNVRLMRERQAALQRKLKEETDQKRRMECEMQRGKHRVKELEIKQEQQQKILKIKTEEIAAFQRQRRSGSTGSVTSTSTSTSQEEQQKMEEQRRWLDTEMEKVLEQRKALEDLEEELKKRETIVEKKEALLQERSGLESKRQRCSQALSSDLERVSSRIECLEQELCEKDWQLRGGSASEQQRLRQEIAGLRHEKEQLVRQRSELEDKLRLGTLLSAEVRLPQGLSGGRAGLGA
;
A
#
# COMPACT_ATOMS: atom_id res chain seq x y z
N MET A 1 16.46 -25.44 -17.86
CA MET A 1 16.62 -24.23 -17.02
C MET A 1 15.35 -23.87 -16.23
N LYS A 2 14.33 -23.20 -16.82
CA LYS A 2 13.14 -22.78 -16.03
C LYS A 2 12.26 -23.94 -15.55
N GLU A 3 12.07 -24.95 -16.39
CA GLU A 3 11.26 -26.12 -16.05
C GLU A 3 11.94 -27.01 -14.99
N GLU A 4 13.25 -27.16 -15.05
CA GLU A 4 14.04 -27.89 -14.04
C GLU A 4 13.98 -27.16 -12.70
N LEU A 5 14.10 -25.83 -12.68
CA LEU A 5 13.96 -25.05 -11.46
C LEU A 5 12.56 -25.20 -10.84
N ILE A 6 11.50 -25.19 -11.65
CA ILE A 6 10.12 -25.40 -11.16
C ILE A 6 9.99 -26.81 -10.55
N LYS A 7 10.56 -27.84 -11.20
CA LYS A 7 10.54 -29.22 -10.67
C LYS A 7 11.28 -29.32 -9.34
N GLU A 8 12.47 -28.72 -9.23
CA GLU A 8 13.23 -28.71 -7.98
C GLU A 8 12.51 -27.92 -6.87
N LEU A 9 11.92 -26.76 -7.18
CA LEU A 9 11.15 -25.98 -6.20
C LEU A 9 9.92 -26.73 -5.68
N VAL A 10 9.18 -27.40 -6.57
CA VAL A 10 8.03 -28.23 -6.17
C VAL A 10 8.50 -29.43 -5.32
N LYS A 11 9.63 -30.04 -5.67
CA LYS A 11 10.20 -31.14 -4.90
C LYS A 11 10.63 -30.70 -3.50
N THR A 12 11.38 -29.60 -3.39
CA THR A 12 11.78 -29.02 -2.09
C THR A 12 10.58 -28.59 -1.25
N GLY A 13 9.53 -28.05 -1.88
CA GLY A 13 8.28 -27.71 -1.19
C GLY A 13 7.60 -28.94 -0.58
N ARG A 14 7.47 -30.02 -1.36
CA ARG A 14 6.91 -31.29 -0.86
C ARG A 14 7.78 -31.91 0.23
N GLU A 15 9.10 -31.88 0.08
CA GLU A 15 10.03 -32.35 1.10
C GLU A 15 9.84 -31.57 2.41
N ALA A 16 9.71 -30.24 2.35
CA ALA A 16 9.44 -29.39 3.52
C ALA A 16 8.09 -29.71 4.18
N GLU A 17 7.02 -29.91 3.42
CA GLU A 17 5.71 -30.33 3.93
C GLU A 17 5.80 -31.68 4.66
N THR A 18 6.45 -32.68 4.04
CA THR A 18 6.63 -34.00 4.67
C THR A 18 7.48 -33.93 5.94
N MET A 19 8.49 -33.05 5.98
CA MET A 19 9.30 -32.82 7.18
C MET A 19 8.48 -32.19 8.30
N ASN A 20 7.59 -31.24 8.00
CA ASN A 20 6.68 -30.66 8.99
C ASN A 20 5.70 -31.70 9.56
N GLU A 21 5.14 -32.57 8.72
CA GLU A 21 4.32 -33.68 9.20
C GLU A 21 5.10 -34.62 10.13
N GLN A 22 6.36 -34.91 9.79
CA GLN A 22 7.24 -35.72 10.61
C GLN A 22 7.56 -35.06 11.96
N TYR A 23 7.76 -33.75 12.00
CA TYR A 23 7.94 -33.01 13.26
C TYR A 23 6.69 -33.07 14.13
N CYS A 24 5.50 -32.87 13.56
CA CYS A 24 4.24 -33.02 14.28
C CYS A 24 4.07 -34.43 14.87
N ARG A 25 4.32 -35.47 14.08
CA ARG A 25 4.29 -36.87 14.57
C ARG A 25 5.32 -37.10 15.69
N THR A 26 6.51 -36.50 15.57
CA THR A 26 7.57 -36.61 16.57
C THR A 26 7.20 -35.92 17.88
N ILE A 27 6.55 -34.75 17.81
CA ILE A 27 6.02 -34.04 18.99
C ILE A 27 4.98 -34.91 19.70
N SER A 28 4.00 -35.45 18.99
CA SER A 28 2.98 -36.33 19.59
C SER A 28 3.58 -37.60 20.20
N ARG A 29 4.59 -38.20 19.55
CA ARG A 29 5.31 -39.35 20.12
C ARG A 29 6.02 -38.99 21.42
N LEU A 30 6.72 -37.86 21.45
CA LEU A 30 7.43 -37.36 22.63
C LEU A 30 6.49 -37.04 23.78
N GLU A 31 5.30 -36.50 23.48
CA GLU A 31 4.24 -36.27 24.48
C GLU A 31 3.77 -37.58 25.10
N GLN A 32 3.41 -38.57 24.28
CA GLN A 32 2.97 -39.88 24.75
C GLN A 32 4.06 -40.61 25.55
N GLU A 33 5.32 -40.53 25.12
CA GLU A 33 6.46 -41.11 25.84
C GLU A 33 6.65 -40.43 27.19
N ALA A 34 6.56 -39.10 27.25
CA ALA A 34 6.63 -38.36 28.51
C ALA A 34 5.45 -38.67 29.44
N GLU A 35 4.25 -38.90 28.91
CA GLU A 35 3.08 -39.33 29.68
C GLU A 35 3.25 -40.73 30.27
N ARG A 36 3.72 -41.70 29.47
CA ARG A 36 4.01 -43.05 29.95
C ARG A 36 5.05 -43.04 31.07
N VAL A 37 6.16 -42.34 30.86
CA VAL A 37 7.22 -42.20 31.87
C VAL A 37 6.71 -41.48 33.14
N ARG A 38 5.81 -40.50 33.00
CA ARG A 38 5.14 -39.87 34.15
C ARG A 38 4.25 -40.85 34.92
N ALA A 39 3.50 -41.70 34.22
CA ALA A 39 2.64 -42.72 34.84
C ALA A 39 3.46 -43.75 35.62
N GLU A 40 4.52 -44.31 35.02
CA GLU A 40 5.46 -45.22 35.70
C GLU A 40 6.15 -44.55 36.91
N GLY A 41 6.42 -43.24 36.81
CA GLY A 41 6.91 -42.43 37.92
C GLY A 41 5.91 -42.29 39.06
N ALA A 42 4.63 -42.11 38.75
CA ALA A 42 3.56 -42.01 39.74
C ALA A 42 3.38 -43.33 40.49
N GLU A 43 3.45 -44.46 39.80
CA GLU A 43 3.43 -45.80 40.43
C GLU A 43 4.65 -46.01 41.35
N ALA A 44 5.85 -45.65 40.89
CA ALA A 44 7.06 -45.73 41.71
C ALA A 44 7.01 -44.77 42.92
N GLN A 45 6.36 -43.61 42.77
CA GLN A 45 6.13 -42.65 43.85
C GLN A 45 5.13 -43.18 44.88
N GLN A 46 4.05 -43.83 44.45
CA GLN A 46 3.07 -44.46 45.35
C GLN A 46 3.71 -45.59 46.16
N GLN A 47 4.48 -46.47 45.51
CA GLN A 47 5.22 -47.54 46.19
C GLN A 47 6.26 -47.00 47.18
N LEU A 48 6.90 -45.86 46.86
CA LEU A 48 7.79 -45.17 47.79
C LEU A 48 7.04 -44.65 49.02
N GLN A 49 5.87 -44.01 48.82
CA GLN A 49 5.04 -43.48 49.91
C GLN A 49 4.52 -44.58 50.83
N GLU A 50 4.00 -45.68 50.27
CA GLU A 50 3.53 -46.84 51.05
C GLU A 50 4.65 -47.45 51.91
N LEU A 51 5.88 -47.55 51.38
CA LEU A 51 7.03 -48.05 52.13
C LEU A 51 7.52 -47.06 53.19
N GLU A 52 7.42 -45.75 52.95
CA GLU A 52 7.76 -44.71 53.93
C GLU A 52 6.72 -44.63 55.07
N GLU A 53 5.42 -44.81 54.78
CA GLU A 53 4.32 -44.83 55.76
C GLU A 53 4.38 -46.04 56.69
N ASN A 54 4.79 -47.22 56.19
CA ASN A 54 4.93 -48.44 56.98
C ASN A 54 6.15 -48.45 57.94
N GLN A 55 6.93 -47.36 58.00
CA GLN A 55 8.14 -47.20 58.82
C GLN A 55 9.17 -48.35 58.63
N PRO A 56 10.08 -48.25 57.64
CA PRO A 56 10.99 -49.34 57.31
C PRO A 56 11.95 -49.64 58.47
N ARG A 57 11.85 -50.83 59.06
CA ARG A 57 12.62 -51.24 60.26
C ARG A 57 13.87 -52.03 59.88
N ASP A 58 13.76 -52.89 58.88
CA ASP A 58 14.82 -53.82 58.48
C ASP A 58 15.76 -53.18 57.42
N PRO A 59 17.06 -53.50 57.37
CA PRO A 59 17.98 -52.92 56.38
C PRO A 59 17.57 -53.22 54.93
N VAL A 60 16.84 -54.32 54.70
CA VAL A 60 16.27 -54.68 53.39
C VAL A 60 15.19 -53.69 52.95
N GLU A 61 14.30 -53.27 53.85
CA GLU A 61 13.23 -52.32 53.56
C GLU A 61 13.80 -50.91 53.30
N LYS A 62 14.80 -50.50 54.07
CA LYS A 62 15.54 -49.25 53.84
C LYS A 62 16.25 -49.25 52.47
N GLY A 63 16.78 -50.41 52.05
CA GLY A 63 17.33 -50.59 50.71
C GLY A 63 16.30 -50.35 49.60
N LYS A 64 15.10 -50.91 49.72
CA LYS A 64 14.00 -50.74 48.75
C LYS A 64 13.53 -49.29 48.65
N VAL A 65 13.36 -48.58 49.78
CA VAL A 65 13.01 -47.16 49.80
C VAL A 65 14.05 -46.33 49.03
N GLN A 66 15.34 -46.61 49.22
CA GLN A 66 16.39 -45.89 48.52
C GLN A 66 16.44 -46.22 47.02
N GLU A 67 16.09 -47.44 46.63
CA GLU A 67 15.93 -47.84 45.23
C GLU A 67 14.76 -47.10 44.54
N TYR A 68 13.57 -47.05 45.17
CA TYR A 68 12.43 -46.30 44.65
C TYR A 68 12.73 -44.80 44.56
N ARG A 69 13.43 -44.23 45.54
CA ARG A 69 13.88 -42.82 45.48
C ARG A 69 14.81 -42.56 44.29
N ARG A 70 15.72 -43.50 43.97
CA ARG A 70 16.56 -43.42 42.76
C ARG A 70 15.72 -43.54 41.49
N LYS A 71 14.73 -44.46 41.46
CA LYS A 71 13.82 -44.66 40.32
C LYS A 71 12.98 -43.41 40.04
N VAL A 72 12.40 -42.80 41.07
CA VAL A 72 11.66 -41.52 40.99
C VAL A 72 12.56 -40.40 40.43
N ASN A 73 13.78 -40.26 40.94
CA ASN A 73 14.72 -39.23 40.46
C ASN A 73 15.13 -39.46 38.99
N ALA A 74 15.32 -40.72 38.59
CA ALA A 74 15.61 -41.08 37.21
C ALA A 74 14.43 -40.75 36.27
N VAL A 75 13.20 -41.07 36.69
CA VAL A 75 11.97 -40.71 35.97
C VAL A 75 11.84 -39.19 35.84
N HIS A 76 12.05 -38.42 36.91
CA HIS A 76 12.00 -36.96 36.86
C HIS A 76 12.99 -36.39 35.82
N SER A 77 14.21 -36.92 35.81
CA SER A 77 15.25 -36.53 34.84
C SER A 77 14.87 -36.89 33.41
N ALA A 78 14.28 -38.07 33.18
CA ALA A 78 13.80 -38.52 31.88
C ALA A 78 12.64 -37.66 31.35
N VAL A 79 11.65 -37.34 32.19
CA VAL A 79 10.55 -36.43 31.84
C VAL A 79 11.09 -35.04 31.47
N GLN A 80 12.07 -34.54 32.21
CA GLN A 80 12.70 -33.25 31.90
C GLN A 80 13.42 -33.28 30.54
N ALA A 81 14.13 -34.36 30.22
CA ALA A 81 14.81 -34.53 28.93
C ALA A 81 13.82 -34.61 27.76
N LEU A 82 12.75 -35.40 27.89
CA LEU A 82 11.69 -35.51 26.88
C LEU A 82 10.97 -34.18 26.65
N THR A 83 10.71 -33.43 27.73
CA THR A 83 10.08 -32.10 27.64
C THR A 83 10.98 -31.10 26.92
N ARG A 84 12.30 -31.13 27.16
CA ARG A 84 13.26 -30.29 26.41
C ARG A 84 13.27 -30.66 24.93
N ARG A 85 13.35 -31.95 24.60
CA ARG A 85 13.35 -32.45 23.22
C ARG A 85 12.07 -32.08 22.47
N LYS A 86 10.91 -32.12 23.15
CA LYS A 86 9.63 -31.65 22.61
C LYS A 86 9.69 -30.16 22.28
N ARG A 87 10.11 -29.32 23.22
CA ARG A 87 10.23 -27.85 23.03
C ARG A 87 11.16 -27.50 21.88
N ASP A 88 12.28 -28.20 21.73
CA ASP A 88 13.21 -27.97 20.62
C ASP A 88 12.56 -28.32 19.27
N THR A 89 11.76 -29.40 19.22
CA THR A 89 11.01 -29.77 18.01
C THR A 89 9.88 -28.78 17.70
N GLU A 90 9.16 -28.29 18.71
CA GLU A 90 8.15 -27.23 18.57
C GLU A 90 8.76 -25.93 18.02
N ARG A 91 9.97 -25.58 18.47
CA ARG A 91 10.72 -24.43 17.95
C ARG A 91 11.04 -24.58 16.47
N LEU A 92 11.48 -25.76 16.02
CA LEU A 92 11.73 -26.04 14.60
C LEU A 92 10.46 -25.83 13.75
N VAL A 93 9.31 -26.32 14.20
CA VAL A 93 8.03 -26.10 13.51
C VAL A 93 7.67 -24.61 13.47
N SER A 94 7.87 -23.89 14.57
CA SER A 94 7.59 -22.45 14.61
C SER A 94 8.44 -21.64 13.62
N PHE A 95 9.73 -22.01 13.45
CA PHE A 95 10.60 -21.39 12.45
C PHE A 95 10.13 -21.71 11.02
N SER A 96 9.67 -22.95 10.76
CA SER A 96 9.10 -23.29 9.45
C SER A 96 7.88 -22.42 9.13
N VAL A 97 6.93 -22.31 10.06
CA VAL A 97 5.72 -21.49 9.89
C VAL A 97 6.06 -20.01 9.68
N GLN A 98 7.05 -19.48 10.41
CA GLN A 98 7.52 -18.11 10.22
C GLN A 98 8.13 -17.91 8.82
N SER A 99 8.92 -18.87 8.34
CA SER A 99 9.52 -18.80 7.01
C SER A 99 8.47 -18.84 5.89
N GLU A 100 7.44 -19.68 6.02
CA GLU A 100 6.32 -19.77 5.07
C GLU A 100 5.55 -18.44 4.99
N ARG A 101 5.26 -17.81 6.14
CA ARG A 101 4.63 -16.48 6.18
C ARG A 101 5.47 -15.43 5.44
N ARG A 102 6.79 -15.45 5.62
CA ARG A 102 7.71 -14.53 4.95
C ARG A 102 7.75 -14.76 3.44
N ILE A 103 7.68 -16.01 3.00
CA ILE A 103 7.60 -16.35 1.58
C ILE A 103 6.30 -15.80 0.97
N LEU A 104 5.15 -16.03 1.61
CA LEU A 104 3.86 -15.51 1.13
C LEU A 104 3.82 -13.97 1.03
N GLU A 105 4.43 -13.28 2.00
CA GLU A 105 4.58 -11.83 1.97
C GLU A 105 5.41 -11.37 0.75
N MET A 106 6.53 -12.03 0.50
CA MET A 106 7.39 -11.74 -0.65
C MET A 106 6.68 -12.02 -1.98
N GLU A 107 5.92 -13.11 -2.08
CA GLU A 107 5.10 -13.42 -3.26
C GLU A 107 4.03 -12.36 -3.52
N SER A 108 3.39 -11.84 -2.47
CA SER A 108 2.45 -10.72 -2.56
C SER A 108 3.14 -9.45 -3.08
N ASN A 109 4.31 -9.11 -2.54
CA ASN A 109 5.10 -7.96 -2.98
C ASN A 109 5.53 -8.09 -4.44
N VAL A 110 5.98 -9.27 -4.87
CA VAL A 110 6.33 -9.54 -6.28
C VAL A 110 5.12 -9.36 -7.20
N ARG A 111 3.94 -9.83 -6.80
CA ARG A 111 2.69 -9.61 -7.57
C ARG A 111 2.38 -8.12 -7.71
N LEU A 112 2.41 -7.36 -6.61
CA LEU A 112 2.19 -5.91 -6.63
C LEU A 112 3.22 -5.17 -7.50
N MET A 113 4.49 -5.55 -7.43
CA MET A 113 5.54 -4.97 -8.28
C MET A 113 5.29 -5.24 -9.76
N ARG A 114 4.83 -6.45 -10.12
CA ARG A 114 4.46 -6.79 -11.51
C ARG A 114 3.28 -5.96 -12.01
N GLU A 115 2.26 -5.76 -11.18
CA GLU A 115 1.10 -4.92 -11.52
C GLU A 115 1.52 -3.45 -11.75
N ARG A 116 2.37 -2.91 -10.86
CA ARG A 116 2.95 -1.56 -11.00
C ARG A 116 3.77 -1.44 -12.28
N GLN A 117 4.62 -2.43 -12.57
CA GLN A 117 5.42 -2.46 -13.80
C GLN A 117 4.53 -2.49 -15.04
N ALA A 118 3.48 -3.31 -15.06
CA ALA A 118 2.53 -3.38 -16.16
C ALA A 118 1.77 -2.07 -16.37
N ALA A 119 1.39 -1.38 -15.28
CA ALA A 119 0.75 -0.06 -15.34
C ALA A 119 1.69 1.00 -15.94
N LEU A 120 2.96 1.03 -15.52
CA LEU A 120 3.97 1.93 -16.07
C LEU A 120 4.25 1.63 -17.55
N GLN A 121 4.31 0.35 -17.94
CA GLN A 121 4.48 -0.02 -19.35
C GLN A 121 3.29 0.41 -20.23
N ARG A 122 2.06 0.37 -19.71
CA ARG A 122 0.88 0.89 -20.43
C ARG A 122 0.96 2.40 -20.62
N LYS A 123 1.25 3.15 -19.55
CA LYS A 123 1.45 4.61 -19.64
C LYS A 123 2.56 4.97 -20.63
N LEU A 124 3.68 4.26 -20.60
CA LEU A 124 4.78 4.50 -21.53
C LEU A 124 4.36 4.31 -22.99
N LYS A 125 3.52 3.30 -23.28
CA LYS A 125 2.96 3.09 -24.62
C LYS A 125 2.02 4.23 -25.02
N GLU A 126 1.12 4.65 -24.12
CA GLU A 126 0.20 5.76 -24.34
C GLU A 126 0.96 7.07 -24.66
N GLU A 127 1.98 7.42 -23.88
CA GLU A 127 2.84 8.58 -24.11
C GLU A 127 3.60 8.49 -25.44
N THR A 128 4.09 7.29 -25.80
CA THR A 128 4.78 7.08 -27.08
C THR A 128 3.83 7.28 -28.26
N ASP A 129 2.60 6.78 -28.15
CA ASP A 129 1.59 6.94 -29.20
C ASP A 129 1.09 8.39 -29.28
N GLN A 130 0.96 9.09 -28.15
CA GLN A 130 0.64 10.51 -28.13
C GLN A 130 1.74 11.34 -28.80
N LYS A 131 3.01 11.08 -28.48
CA LYS A 131 4.15 11.71 -29.13
C LYS A 131 4.11 11.53 -30.65
N ARG A 132 3.84 10.31 -31.14
CA ARG A 132 3.72 10.02 -32.58
C ARG A 132 2.59 10.81 -33.25
N ARG A 133 1.45 10.98 -32.59
CA ARG A 133 0.33 11.79 -33.10
C ARG A 133 0.74 13.25 -33.25
N MET A 134 1.33 13.83 -32.20
CA MET A 134 1.83 15.20 -32.23
C MET A 134 2.90 15.41 -33.30
N GLU A 135 3.81 14.45 -33.48
CA GLU A 135 4.81 14.49 -34.56
C GLU A 135 4.15 14.50 -35.95
N CYS A 136 3.11 13.68 -36.17
CA CYS A 136 2.37 13.67 -37.44
C CYS A 136 1.65 15.00 -37.70
N GLU A 137 1.01 15.57 -36.68
CA GLU A 137 0.35 16.88 -36.76
C GLU A 137 1.35 18.00 -37.05
N MET A 138 2.48 17.98 -36.36
CA MET A 138 3.58 18.93 -36.60
C MET A 138 4.09 18.83 -38.05
N GLN A 139 4.29 17.62 -38.59
CA GLN A 139 4.71 17.45 -39.99
C GLN A 139 3.65 17.98 -40.97
N ARG A 140 2.37 17.70 -40.74
CA ARG A 140 1.27 18.27 -41.55
C ARG A 140 1.27 19.79 -41.52
N GLY A 141 1.43 20.38 -40.33
CA GLY A 141 1.59 21.83 -40.16
C GLY A 141 2.78 22.37 -40.94
N LYS A 142 3.93 21.71 -40.86
CA LYS A 142 5.14 22.07 -41.63
C LYS A 142 4.91 22.04 -43.13
N HIS A 143 4.22 21.03 -43.66
CA HIS A 143 3.87 20.98 -45.08
C HIS A 143 2.92 22.12 -45.47
N ARG A 144 1.91 22.40 -44.66
CA ARG A 144 0.96 23.52 -44.87
C ARG A 144 1.66 24.87 -44.90
N VAL A 145 2.61 25.11 -44.00
CA VAL A 145 3.41 26.35 -43.98
C VAL A 145 4.19 26.50 -45.28
N LYS A 146 4.89 25.45 -45.74
CA LYS A 146 5.62 25.48 -47.02
C LYS A 146 4.70 25.77 -48.21
N GLU A 147 3.51 25.18 -48.25
CA GLU A 147 2.52 25.46 -49.29
C GLU A 147 2.09 26.94 -49.28
N LEU A 148 1.86 27.50 -48.10
CA LEU A 148 1.48 28.91 -47.95
C LEU A 148 2.63 29.85 -48.32
N GLU A 149 3.88 29.53 -47.95
CA GLU A 149 5.07 30.27 -48.37
C GLU A 149 5.19 30.32 -49.90
N ILE A 150 5.03 29.18 -50.59
CA ILE A 150 5.05 29.14 -52.06
C ILE A 150 3.94 29.99 -52.67
N LYS A 151 2.71 29.91 -52.13
CA LYS A 151 1.58 30.74 -52.60
C LYS A 151 1.85 32.23 -52.39
N GLN A 152 2.44 32.60 -51.25
CA GLN A 152 2.81 33.98 -50.94
C GLN A 152 3.88 34.50 -51.90
N GLU A 153 4.92 33.71 -52.19
CA GLU A 153 5.95 34.07 -53.18
C GLU A 153 5.36 34.27 -54.58
N GLN A 154 4.43 33.40 -55.00
CA GLN A 154 3.73 33.53 -56.29
C GLN A 154 2.90 34.82 -56.34
N GLN A 155 2.14 35.11 -55.29
CA GLN A 155 1.38 36.37 -55.18
C GLN A 155 2.30 37.59 -55.26
N GLN A 156 3.44 37.57 -54.57
CA GLN A 156 4.44 38.65 -54.66
C GLN A 156 4.98 38.82 -56.09
N LYS A 157 5.24 37.74 -56.82
CA LYS A 157 5.66 37.81 -58.24
C LYS A 157 4.58 38.46 -59.11
N ILE A 158 3.31 38.05 -58.95
CA ILE A 158 2.18 38.65 -59.68
C ILE A 158 2.05 40.14 -59.37
N LEU A 159 2.18 40.52 -58.09
CA LEU A 159 2.11 41.92 -57.67
C LEU A 159 3.24 42.77 -58.27
N LYS A 160 4.46 42.23 -58.38
CA LYS A 160 5.58 42.90 -59.06
C LYS A 160 5.28 43.15 -60.53
N ILE A 161 4.83 42.11 -61.26
CA ILE A 161 4.45 42.23 -62.68
C ILE A 161 3.34 43.27 -62.86
N LYS A 162 2.26 43.19 -62.07
CA LYS A 162 1.15 44.16 -62.16
C LYS A 162 1.59 45.59 -61.86
N THR A 163 2.52 45.77 -60.92
CA THR A 163 3.07 47.10 -60.58
C THR A 163 3.92 47.64 -61.73
N GLU A 164 4.73 46.79 -62.38
CA GLU A 164 5.48 47.14 -63.59
C GLU A 164 4.56 47.47 -64.77
N GLU A 165 3.48 46.71 -64.97
CA GLU A 165 2.44 46.98 -65.97
C GLU A 165 1.72 48.30 -65.72
N ILE A 166 1.31 48.58 -64.48
CA ILE A 166 0.70 49.86 -64.10
C ILE A 166 1.69 51.01 -64.37
N ALA A 167 2.95 50.83 -63.99
CA ALA A 167 3.99 51.82 -64.26
C ALA A 167 4.20 52.03 -65.77
N ALA A 168 4.20 50.96 -66.57
CA ALA A 168 4.30 51.01 -68.04
C ALA A 168 3.07 51.70 -68.66
N PHE A 169 1.86 51.37 -68.21
CA PHE A 169 0.63 51.98 -68.67
C PHE A 169 0.55 53.47 -68.30
N GLN A 170 1.00 53.85 -67.10
CA GLN A 170 1.12 55.25 -66.72
C GLN A 170 2.15 56.01 -67.58
N ARG A 171 3.26 55.37 -67.98
CA ARG A 171 4.20 55.95 -68.96
C ARG A 171 3.54 56.11 -70.34
N GLN A 172 2.80 55.09 -70.80
CA GLN A 172 2.07 55.12 -72.08
C GLN A 172 0.97 56.21 -72.11
N ARG A 173 0.28 56.43 -70.98
CA ARG A 173 -0.69 57.52 -70.85
C ARG A 173 -0.04 58.91 -70.85
N ARG A 174 1.16 59.02 -70.27
CA ARG A 174 1.95 60.27 -70.34
C ARG A 174 2.53 60.52 -71.74
N SER A 175 2.55 59.51 -72.62
CA SER A 175 2.96 59.63 -74.03
C SER A 175 1.81 59.78 -75.05
N GLY A 176 0.57 59.98 -74.60
CA GLY A 176 -0.55 60.50 -75.42
C GLY A 176 -1.13 59.52 -76.46
N SER A 177 -2.27 58.89 -76.14
CA SER A 177 -3.25 58.45 -77.16
C SER A 177 -4.62 58.23 -76.51
N THR A 178 -5.64 58.89 -77.08
CA THR A 178 -7.02 58.97 -76.62
C THR A 178 -7.91 58.11 -77.52
N GLY A 179 -8.67 57.19 -76.94
CA GLY A 179 -9.81 56.50 -77.56
C GLY A 179 -10.49 55.67 -76.47
N SER A 180 -11.62 56.05 -75.88
CA SER A 180 -12.99 56.22 -76.41
C SER A 180 -13.63 54.93 -76.92
N VAL A 181 -14.94 54.81 -76.64
CA VAL A 181 -15.98 53.81 -77.00
C VAL A 181 -16.45 53.00 -75.77
N THR A 182 -17.53 53.33 -75.04
CA THR A 182 -19.00 53.42 -75.31
C THR A 182 -19.73 52.10 -75.60
N SER A 183 -20.49 51.66 -74.59
CA SER A 183 -21.88 51.18 -74.64
C SER A 183 -22.25 49.88 -75.38
N THR A 184 -22.22 48.77 -74.62
CA THR A 184 -23.13 47.61 -74.76
C THR A 184 -23.47 47.13 -73.35
N SER A 185 -24.52 47.69 -72.72
CA SER A 185 -24.78 47.58 -71.27
C SER A 185 -26.22 47.19 -70.94
N THR A 186 -26.69 46.05 -71.44
CA THR A 186 -28.02 45.53 -71.02
C THR A 186 -28.05 44.01 -70.84
N SER A 187 -27.31 43.22 -71.62
CA SER A 187 -27.14 41.77 -71.39
C SER A 187 -26.01 41.42 -70.41
N THR A 188 -24.93 42.21 -70.41
CA THR A 188 -23.81 42.11 -69.47
C THR A 188 -24.23 42.38 -68.02
N SER A 189 -25.17 43.29 -67.81
CA SER A 189 -25.66 43.66 -66.46
C SER A 189 -26.40 42.50 -65.76
N GLN A 190 -27.04 41.60 -66.50
CA GLN A 190 -27.81 40.49 -65.93
C GLN A 190 -26.90 39.31 -65.53
N GLU A 191 -25.89 39.00 -66.35
CA GLU A 191 -24.87 38.00 -66.00
C GLU A 191 -23.98 38.46 -64.84
N GLU A 192 -23.63 39.75 -64.79
CA GLU A 192 -22.92 40.34 -63.66
C GLU A 192 -23.76 40.26 -62.37
N GLN A 193 -25.07 40.50 -62.47
CA GLN A 193 -26.00 40.36 -61.35
C GLN A 193 -26.07 38.92 -60.83
N GLN A 194 -26.13 37.92 -61.72
CA GLN A 194 -26.14 36.50 -61.33
C GLN A 194 -24.84 36.09 -60.61
N LYS A 195 -23.68 36.53 -61.10
CA LYS A 195 -22.38 36.28 -60.44
C LYS A 195 -22.33 36.93 -59.05
N MET A 196 -22.89 38.13 -58.90
CA MET A 196 -22.98 38.80 -57.60
C MET A 196 -23.91 38.05 -56.63
N GLU A 197 -25.00 37.46 -57.12
CA GLU A 197 -25.92 36.63 -56.32
C GLU A 197 -25.28 35.30 -55.90
N GLU A 198 -24.53 34.65 -56.79
CA GLU A 198 -23.76 33.43 -56.46
C GLU A 198 -22.68 33.71 -55.41
N GLN A 199 -21.98 34.83 -55.53
CA GLN A 199 -21.01 35.27 -54.53
C GLN A 199 -21.67 35.56 -53.18
N ARG A 200 -22.83 36.23 -53.17
CA ARG A 200 -23.62 36.46 -51.95
C ARG A 200 -24.02 35.15 -51.29
N ARG A 201 -24.57 34.20 -52.06
CA ARG A 201 -24.94 32.87 -51.55
C ARG A 201 -23.74 32.11 -50.99
N TRP A 202 -22.58 32.18 -51.67
CA TRP A 202 -21.36 31.56 -51.16
C TRP A 202 -20.93 32.17 -49.82
N LEU A 203 -20.94 33.50 -49.72
CA LEU A 203 -20.63 34.21 -48.47
C LEU A 203 -21.63 33.88 -47.36
N ASP A 204 -22.92 33.80 -47.66
CA ASP A 204 -23.96 33.42 -46.70
C ASP A 204 -23.72 32.00 -46.17
N THR A 205 -23.44 31.03 -47.06
CA THR A 205 -23.13 29.65 -46.63
C THR A 205 -21.84 29.56 -45.82
N GLU A 206 -20.82 30.36 -46.15
CA GLU A 206 -19.57 30.37 -45.40
C GLU A 206 -19.75 31.04 -44.04
N MET A 207 -20.56 32.09 -43.97
CA MET A 207 -20.97 32.73 -42.72
C MET A 207 -21.74 31.75 -41.82
N GLU A 208 -22.70 31.00 -42.36
CA GLU A 208 -23.43 29.98 -41.60
C GLU A 208 -22.50 28.90 -41.04
N LYS A 209 -21.53 28.40 -41.82
CA LYS A 209 -20.52 27.44 -41.32
C LYS A 209 -19.70 28.02 -40.17
N VAL A 210 -19.27 29.27 -40.28
CA VAL A 210 -18.51 29.94 -39.21
C VAL A 210 -19.36 30.12 -37.96
N LEU A 211 -20.64 30.47 -38.09
CA LEU A 211 -21.56 30.57 -36.97
C LEU A 211 -21.79 29.21 -36.29
N GLU A 212 -21.94 28.14 -37.07
CA GLU A 212 -22.12 26.79 -36.53
C GLU A 212 -20.86 26.30 -35.81
N GLN A 213 -19.67 26.57 -36.36
CA GLN A 213 -18.39 26.29 -35.70
C GLN A 213 -18.26 27.07 -34.38
N ARG A 214 -18.69 28.33 -34.34
CA ARG A 214 -18.67 29.14 -33.11
C ARG A 214 -19.57 28.56 -32.02
N LYS A 215 -20.80 28.15 -32.37
CA LYS A 215 -21.71 27.49 -31.43
C LYS A 215 -21.13 26.18 -30.89
N ALA A 216 -20.57 25.35 -31.77
CA ALA A 216 -19.93 24.09 -31.35
C ALA A 216 -18.74 24.33 -30.41
N LEU A 217 -17.96 25.40 -30.61
CA LEU A 217 -16.89 25.78 -29.69
C LEU A 217 -17.44 26.25 -28.34
N GLU A 218 -18.50 27.04 -28.32
CA GLU A 218 -19.16 27.50 -27.10
C GLU A 218 -19.71 26.32 -26.27
N ASP A 219 -20.35 25.35 -26.90
CA ASP A 219 -20.83 24.12 -26.24
C ASP A 219 -19.67 23.33 -25.59
N LEU A 220 -18.54 23.20 -26.30
CA LEU A 220 -17.35 22.53 -25.78
C LEU A 220 -16.69 23.31 -24.63
N GLU A 221 -16.69 24.64 -24.69
CA GLU A 221 -16.22 25.49 -23.58
C GLU A 221 -17.10 25.33 -22.34
N GLU A 222 -18.42 25.23 -22.49
CA GLU A 222 -19.32 24.93 -21.37
C GLU A 222 -19.09 23.54 -20.78
N GLU A 223 -18.91 22.52 -21.63
CA GLU A 223 -18.56 21.18 -21.17
C GLU A 223 -17.22 21.16 -20.44
N LEU A 224 -16.23 21.92 -20.91
CA LEU A 224 -14.94 22.05 -20.26
C LEU A 224 -15.10 22.65 -18.86
N LYS A 225 -15.83 23.77 -18.72
CA LYS A 225 -16.15 24.38 -17.42
C LYS A 225 -16.86 23.39 -16.48
N LYS A 226 -17.82 22.61 -16.99
CA LYS A 226 -18.49 21.55 -16.21
C LYS A 226 -17.48 20.50 -15.73
N ARG A 227 -16.56 20.04 -16.59
CA ARG A 227 -15.51 19.07 -16.22
C ARG A 227 -14.52 19.66 -15.21
N GLU A 228 -14.11 20.90 -15.36
CA GLU A 228 -13.23 21.61 -14.42
C GLU A 228 -13.83 21.66 -13.01
N THR A 229 -15.10 22.05 -12.86
CA THR A 229 -15.76 22.04 -11.54
C THR A 229 -15.85 20.65 -10.91
N ILE A 230 -15.98 19.60 -11.72
CA ILE A 230 -15.96 18.21 -11.23
C ILE A 230 -14.55 17.83 -10.77
N VAL A 231 -13.52 18.25 -11.49
CA VAL A 231 -12.11 18.02 -11.13
C VAL A 231 -11.79 18.74 -9.82
N GLU A 232 -12.15 20.02 -9.68
CA GLU A 232 -11.95 20.77 -8.42
C GLU A 232 -12.62 20.08 -7.23
N LYS A 233 -13.88 19.62 -7.38
CA LYS A 233 -14.57 18.85 -6.32
C LYS A 233 -13.86 17.54 -5.98
N LYS A 234 -13.35 16.82 -6.99
CA LYS A 234 -12.59 15.58 -6.78
C LYS A 234 -11.26 15.85 -6.07
N GLU A 235 -10.56 16.92 -6.43
CA GLU A 235 -9.31 17.34 -5.79
C GLU A 235 -9.55 17.72 -4.33
N ALA A 236 -10.62 18.45 -4.02
CA ALA A 236 -11.01 18.78 -2.66
C ALA A 236 -11.28 17.52 -1.81
N LEU A 237 -12.02 16.55 -2.33
CA LEU A 237 -12.27 15.27 -1.65
C LEU A 237 -10.98 14.46 -1.45
N LEU A 238 -10.05 14.50 -2.40
CA LEU A 238 -8.75 13.84 -2.27
C LEU A 238 -7.89 14.49 -1.18
N GLN A 239 -7.92 15.81 -1.06
CA GLN A 239 -7.23 16.54 0.02
C GLN A 239 -7.86 16.24 1.38
N GLU A 240 -9.19 16.16 1.48
CA GLU A 240 -9.85 15.76 2.72
C GLU A 240 -9.48 14.33 3.12
N ARG A 241 -9.51 13.40 2.16
CA ARG A 241 -9.14 12.00 2.38
C ARG A 241 -7.69 11.86 2.86
N SER A 242 -6.74 12.59 2.27
CA SER A 242 -5.33 12.56 2.70
C SER A 242 -5.17 13.13 4.12
N GLY A 243 -5.94 14.16 4.46
CA GLY A 243 -6.01 14.71 5.81
C GLY A 243 -6.55 13.72 6.85
N LEU A 244 -7.63 13.00 6.52
CA LEU A 244 -8.19 11.94 7.37
C LEU A 244 -7.24 10.76 7.53
N GLU A 245 -6.55 10.36 6.47
CA GLU A 245 -5.55 9.30 6.52
C GLU A 245 -4.36 9.68 7.42
N SER A 246 -3.89 10.92 7.35
CA SER A 246 -2.84 11.46 8.23
C SER A 246 -3.28 11.50 9.69
N LYS A 247 -4.55 11.83 9.97
CA LYS A 247 -5.12 11.76 11.33
C LYS A 247 -5.19 10.31 11.81
N ARG A 248 -5.69 9.39 10.98
CA ARG A 248 -5.75 7.95 11.28
C ARG A 248 -4.37 7.37 11.60
N GLN A 249 -3.35 7.71 10.80
CA GLN A 249 -1.97 7.28 11.03
C GLN A 249 -1.45 7.76 12.39
N ARG A 250 -1.65 9.03 12.73
CA ARG A 250 -1.26 9.58 14.04
C ARG A 250 -1.96 8.88 15.21
N CYS A 251 -3.26 8.63 15.10
CA CYS A 251 -4.00 7.89 16.12
C CYS A 251 -3.52 6.43 16.25
N SER A 252 -3.27 5.75 15.13
CA SER A 252 -2.73 4.39 15.11
C SER A 252 -1.34 4.32 15.74
N GLN A 253 -0.47 5.32 15.47
CA GLN A 253 0.85 5.42 16.07
C GLN A 253 0.78 5.65 17.59
N ALA A 254 -0.11 6.53 18.05
CA ALA A 254 -0.33 6.76 19.47
C ALA A 254 -0.78 5.48 20.20
N LEU A 255 -1.76 4.76 19.64
CA LEU A 255 -2.20 3.48 20.20
C LEU A 255 -1.10 2.41 20.21
N SER A 256 -0.27 2.34 19.16
CA SER A 256 0.88 1.42 19.12
C SER A 256 1.88 1.75 20.23
N SER A 257 2.16 3.04 20.46
CA SER A 257 3.04 3.47 21.56
C SER A 257 2.46 3.15 22.94
N ASP A 258 1.14 3.32 23.12
CA ASP A 258 0.46 2.94 24.36
C ASP A 258 0.47 1.43 24.57
N LEU A 259 0.29 0.64 23.51
CA LEU A 259 0.38 -0.83 23.53
C LEU A 259 1.78 -1.30 23.95
N GLU A 260 2.82 -0.70 23.38
CA GLU A 260 4.21 -0.95 23.75
C GLU A 260 4.44 -0.64 25.23
N ARG A 261 3.96 0.52 25.72
CA ARG A 261 4.10 0.92 27.13
C ARG A 261 3.42 -0.06 28.09
N VAL A 262 2.19 -0.49 27.77
CA VAL A 262 1.46 -1.49 28.58
C VAL A 262 2.16 -2.84 28.54
N SER A 263 2.67 -3.26 27.38
CA SER A 263 3.40 -4.52 27.24
C SER A 263 4.69 -4.51 28.08
N SER A 264 5.48 -3.42 28.03
CA SER A 264 6.67 -3.27 28.88
C SER A 264 6.35 -3.31 30.37
N ARG A 265 5.23 -2.71 30.82
CA ARG A 265 4.82 -2.79 32.23
C ARG A 265 4.41 -4.21 32.63
N ILE A 266 3.73 -4.95 31.76
CA ILE A 266 3.40 -6.37 31.99
C ILE A 266 4.67 -7.19 32.15
N GLU A 267 5.69 -6.97 31.30
CA GLU A 267 6.98 -7.65 31.40
C GLU A 267 7.70 -7.32 32.73
N CYS A 268 7.68 -6.07 33.19
CA CYS A 268 8.20 -5.70 34.51
C CYS A 268 7.46 -6.43 35.64
N LEU A 269 6.13 -6.48 35.60
CA LEU A 269 5.34 -7.20 36.60
C LEU A 269 5.62 -8.71 36.59
N GLU A 270 5.92 -9.31 35.44
CA GLU A 270 6.34 -10.71 35.35
C GLU A 270 7.69 -10.95 36.03
N GLN A 271 8.65 -10.03 35.86
CA GLN A 271 9.94 -10.09 36.56
C GLN A 271 9.77 -9.92 38.07
N GLU A 272 9.00 -8.90 38.50
CA GLU A 272 8.68 -8.67 39.91
C GLU A 272 7.99 -9.90 40.54
N LEU A 273 7.04 -10.53 39.83
CA LEU A 273 6.40 -11.76 40.28
C LEU A 273 7.38 -12.92 40.43
N CYS A 274 8.30 -13.11 39.48
CA CYS A 274 9.34 -14.13 39.59
C CYS A 274 10.27 -13.90 40.79
N GLU A 275 10.66 -12.65 41.06
CA GLU A 275 11.49 -12.30 42.20
C GLU A 275 10.77 -12.55 43.54
N LYS A 276 9.49 -12.17 43.64
CA LYS A 276 8.68 -12.39 44.83
C LYS A 276 8.39 -13.88 45.06
N ASP A 277 8.13 -14.65 44.01
CA ASP A 277 7.98 -16.11 44.08
C ASP A 277 9.30 -16.79 44.52
N TRP A 278 10.46 -16.22 44.17
CA TRP A 278 11.76 -16.68 44.67
C TRP A 278 11.96 -16.36 46.16
N GLN A 279 11.66 -15.13 46.59
CA GLN A 279 11.72 -14.72 48.00
C GLN A 279 10.79 -15.54 48.90
N LEU A 280 9.61 -15.92 48.38
CA LEU A 280 8.64 -16.77 49.08
C LEU A 280 9.24 -18.12 49.51
N ARG A 281 10.20 -18.67 48.75
CA ARG A 281 10.84 -19.96 49.04
C ARG A 281 11.87 -19.89 50.18
N GLY A 282 12.36 -18.70 50.54
CA GLY A 282 13.41 -18.51 51.54
C GLY A 282 13.00 -17.76 52.82
N GLY A 283 11.78 -17.21 52.88
CA GLY A 283 11.32 -16.38 54.01
C GLY A 283 10.74 -17.15 55.20
N SER A 284 10.63 -16.48 56.35
CA SER A 284 9.92 -16.99 57.53
C SER A 284 8.40 -17.10 57.30
N ALA A 285 7.67 -17.87 58.11
CA ALA A 285 6.23 -18.10 57.91
C ALA A 285 5.38 -16.81 57.89
N SER A 286 5.76 -15.80 58.68
CA SER A 286 5.11 -14.48 58.69
C SER A 286 5.40 -13.68 57.42
N GLU A 287 6.64 -13.73 56.94
CA GLU A 287 7.06 -13.09 55.68
C GLU A 287 6.43 -13.78 54.46
N GLN A 288 6.32 -15.11 54.48
CA GLN A 288 5.63 -15.87 53.42
C GLN A 288 4.17 -15.46 53.28
N GLN A 289 3.47 -15.21 54.40
CA GLN A 289 2.08 -14.76 54.34
C GLN A 289 1.95 -13.35 53.74
N ARG A 290 2.87 -12.43 54.09
CA ARG A 290 2.92 -11.09 53.49
C ARG A 290 3.25 -11.13 52.00
N LEU A 291 4.26 -11.92 51.61
CA LEU A 291 4.65 -12.09 50.22
C LEU A 291 3.52 -12.69 49.37
N ARG A 292 2.72 -13.64 49.90
CA ARG A 292 1.55 -14.17 49.19
C ARG A 292 0.50 -13.09 48.88
N GLN A 293 0.28 -12.14 49.80
CA GLN A 293 -0.65 -11.04 49.58
C GLN A 293 -0.13 -10.08 48.50
N GLU A 294 1.18 -9.78 48.52
CA GLU A 294 1.82 -8.92 47.52
C GLU A 294 1.82 -9.55 46.13
N ILE A 295 2.13 -10.86 46.04
CA ILE A 295 2.05 -11.65 44.79
C ILE A 295 0.61 -11.65 44.25
N ALA A 296 -0.40 -11.78 45.12
CA ALA A 296 -1.79 -11.71 44.70
C ALA A 296 -2.16 -10.32 44.13
N GLY A 297 -1.66 -9.24 44.74
CA GLY A 297 -1.82 -7.88 44.23
C GLY A 297 -1.17 -7.66 42.87
N LEU A 298 0.09 -8.08 42.71
CA LEU A 298 0.82 -7.98 41.44
C LEU A 298 0.16 -8.82 40.32
N ARG A 299 -0.36 -10.01 40.65
CA ARG A 299 -1.14 -10.83 39.69
C ARG A 299 -2.42 -10.11 39.26
N HIS A 300 -3.11 -9.46 40.20
CA HIS A 300 -4.31 -8.69 39.90
C HIS A 300 -4.01 -7.48 38.98
N GLU A 301 -2.95 -6.71 39.27
CA GLU A 301 -2.51 -5.59 38.41
C GLU A 301 -2.16 -6.09 37.00
N LYS A 302 -1.41 -7.20 36.89
CA LYS A 302 -1.08 -7.83 35.61
C LYS A 302 -2.33 -8.18 34.81
N GLU A 303 -3.31 -8.81 35.44
CA GLU A 303 -4.58 -9.16 34.77
C GLU A 303 -5.32 -7.93 34.25
N GLN A 304 -5.34 -6.82 35.01
CA GLN A 304 -5.93 -5.57 34.55
C GLN A 304 -5.20 -4.99 33.33
N LEU A 305 -3.86 -4.99 33.33
CA LEU A 305 -3.08 -4.51 32.19
C LEU A 305 -3.22 -5.40 30.95
N VAL A 306 -3.35 -6.72 31.13
CA VAL A 306 -3.63 -7.64 30.00
C VAL A 306 -5.00 -7.34 29.38
N ARG A 307 -6.02 -7.03 30.18
CA ARG A 307 -7.33 -6.60 29.67
C ARG A 307 -7.23 -5.27 28.91
N GLN A 308 -6.55 -4.28 29.49
CA GLN A 308 -6.31 -2.99 28.82
C GLN A 308 -5.55 -3.16 27.49
N ARG A 309 -4.55 -4.05 27.46
CA ARG A 309 -3.81 -4.40 26.24
C ARG A 309 -4.75 -4.97 25.17
N SER A 310 -5.61 -5.93 25.52
CA SER A 310 -6.59 -6.47 24.57
C SER A 310 -7.56 -5.41 24.04
N GLU A 311 -8.02 -4.48 24.88
CA GLU A 311 -8.90 -3.38 24.45
C GLU A 311 -8.18 -2.42 23.48
N LEU A 312 -6.90 -2.15 23.69
CA LEU A 312 -6.09 -1.34 22.79
C LEU A 312 -5.85 -2.06 21.45
N GLU A 313 -5.58 -3.37 21.49
CA GLU A 313 -5.44 -4.21 20.29
C GLU A 313 -6.74 -4.24 19.47
N ASP A 314 -7.89 -4.35 20.13
CA ASP A 314 -9.20 -4.33 19.46
C ASP A 314 -9.50 -2.96 18.83
N LYS A 315 -9.21 -1.86 19.54
CA LYS A 315 -9.34 -0.50 19.00
C LYS A 315 -8.44 -0.29 17.78
N LEU A 316 -7.22 -0.83 17.81
CA LEU A 316 -6.28 -0.75 16.70
C LEU A 316 -6.74 -1.61 15.50
N ARG A 317 -7.26 -2.82 15.75
CA ARG A 317 -7.78 -3.74 14.71
C ARG A 317 -9.04 -3.23 14.02
N LEU A 318 -9.99 -2.72 14.79
CA LEU A 318 -11.27 -2.24 14.27
C LEU A 318 -11.13 -0.90 13.53
N GLY A 319 -10.03 -0.18 13.73
CA GLY A 319 -9.81 1.13 13.09
C GLY A 319 -10.85 2.18 13.51
N THR A 320 -11.53 1.96 14.65
CA THR A 320 -12.58 2.83 15.23
C THR A 320 -11.96 4.09 15.82
N LEU A 321 -11.27 4.87 14.99
CA LEU A 321 -10.43 6.00 15.38
C LEU A 321 -11.09 7.36 15.08
N LEU A 322 -12.31 7.36 14.55
CA LEU A 322 -13.04 8.57 14.13
C LEU A 322 -14.27 8.88 14.98
N SER A 323 -14.48 8.17 16.09
CA SER A 323 -15.43 8.63 17.11
C SER A 323 -14.71 9.63 18.02
N ALA A 324 -15.35 10.78 18.20
CA ALA A 324 -14.82 12.02 18.75
C ALA A 324 -13.93 11.86 19.99
N GLU A 325 -13.02 12.83 20.17
CA GLU A 325 -12.15 13.01 21.34
C GLU A 325 -10.77 12.34 21.27
N VAL A 326 -9.85 12.93 20.50
CA VAL A 326 -8.45 13.03 20.95
C VAL A 326 -8.04 14.50 20.86
N ARG A 327 -8.42 15.24 21.89
CA ARG A 327 -7.93 16.59 22.16
C ARG A 327 -6.60 16.43 22.91
N LEU A 328 -5.48 16.63 22.23
CA LEU A 328 -4.17 16.81 22.87
C LEU A 328 -3.42 17.98 22.21
N PRO A 329 -2.51 18.64 22.96
CA PRO A 329 -2.43 20.08 23.03
C PRO A 329 -1.66 20.69 21.87
N GLN A 330 -2.09 21.88 21.46
CA GLN A 330 -1.40 22.71 20.48
C GLN A 330 -0.03 23.12 21.04
N GLY A 331 1.01 22.44 20.59
CA GLY A 331 2.41 22.82 20.79
C GLY A 331 2.98 23.46 19.52
N LEU A 332 2.98 24.79 19.51
CA LEU A 332 3.96 25.70 18.92
C LEU A 332 4.75 25.22 17.68
N SER A 333 4.35 25.72 16.51
CA SER A 333 5.25 26.20 15.45
C SER A 333 4.45 27.25 14.67
N GLY A 334 4.92 28.42 14.30
CA GLY A 334 6.23 29.05 14.30
C GLY A 334 6.01 30.26 13.38
N GLY A 335 6.24 31.47 13.87
CA GLY A 335 5.77 32.69 13.24
C GLY A 335 6.27 32.92 11.82
N ARG A 336 5.47 33.65 11.05
CA ARG A 336 6.01 34.59 10.07
C ARG A 336 5.16 35.85 10.10
N ALA A 337 5.74 36.87 10.73
CA ALA A 337 5.25 38.24 10.69
C ALA A 337 5.26 38.74 9.24
N GLY A 338 4.12 39.24 8.78
CA GLY A 338 4.01 40.10 7.61
C GLY A 338 3.75 41.52 8.08
N LEU A 339 4.84 42.26 8.34
CA LEU A 339 4.86 43.72 8.29
C LEU A 339 5.28 44.09 6.87
N GLY A 340 4.49 44.93 6.19
CA GLY A 340 4.92 45.52 4.93
C GLY A 340 3.80 46.15 4.11
N ALA A 341 3.63 47.45 4.34
CA ALA A 341 3.04 48.51 3.50
C ALA A 341 1.55 48.42 3.14
#